data_AF-A0A143ZVG7-F1
#
_entry.id   AF-A0A143ZVG7-F1
#
_cell.length_a   1.000
_cell.length_b   1.000
_cell.length_c   1.000
_cell.angle_alpha   90.00
_cell.angle_beta   90.00
_cell.angle_gamma   90.00
#
_symmetry.space_group_name_H-M   'P 1'
#
loop_
_entity.id
_entity.type
_entity.pdbx_description
1 polymer ?
#
loop_
_entity_poly.entity_id
_entity_poly.type
_entity_poly.pdbx_seq_one_letter_code
_entity_poly.pdbx_strand_id
1 'polypeptide(L)'
;MNNTTYLKLKKPDPSDFYNIADHNDNADLIDAELKRIDDLRGYANGIATLDGNKKLVQKPTPADIGAVPDSRTINKKPLSSNITLTAEDVAALSDVDGQEIKTDLETLTQQSLSVKTNLTTEDLDTVQTTGIYIQNYTSNATTDRHYR
;
A
#
# COMPACT_ATOMS: atom_id res chain seq x y z
N MET A 1 -25.97 62.61 -11.59
CA MET A 1 -24.97 61.53 -11.84
C MET A 1 -24.75 60.64 -10.62
N ASN A 2 -25.02 59.35 -10.77
CA ASN A 2 -24.78 58.30 -9.78
C ASN A 2 -23.81 57.25 -10.33
N ASN A 3 -23.10 56.52 -9.47
CA ASN A 3 -22.21 55.45 -9.92
C ASN A 3 -22.89 54.08 -9.91
N THR A 4 -22.52 53.20 -10.85
CA THR A 4 -22.95 51.80 -10.81
C THR A 4 -22.36 51.07 -9.59
N THR A 5 -22.99 49.97 -9.17
CA THR A 5 -22.63 49.28 -7.92
C THR A 5 -21.26 48.63 -7.96
N TYR A 6 -20.92 47.94 -9.05
CA TYR A 6 -19.73 47.07 -9.13
C TYR A 6 -18.51 47.79 -9.69
N LEU A 7 -18.59 48.24 -10.95
CA LEU A 7 -17.48 48.89 -11.65
C LEU A 7 -17.38 50.39 -11.39
N LYS A 8 -18.30 50.96 -10.60
CA LYS A 8 -18.38 52.39 -10.25
C LYS A 8 -18.42 53.34 -11.46
N LEU A 9 -18.95 52.85 -12.58
CA LEU A 9 -19.12 53.64 -13.80
C LEU A 9 -20.03 54.83 -13.54
N LYS A 10 -19.65 56.00 -14.03
CA LYS A 10 -20.45 57.23 -13.97
C LYS A 10 -21.70 57.05 -14.82
N LYS A 11 -22.88 57.16 -14.21
CA LYS A 11 -24.18 57.03 -14.89
C LYS A 11 -24.95 58.35 -14.78
N PRO A 12 -25.35 58.97 -15.91
CA PRO A 12 -26.15 60.18 -15.90
C PRO A 12 -27.56 59.87 -15.40
N ASP A 13 -28.19 60.85 -14.76
CA ASP A 13 -29.64 60.79 -14.56
C ASP A 13 -30.36 61.03 -15.91
N PRO A 14 -31.63 60.62 -16.08
CA PRO A 14 -32.32 60.77 -17.37
C PRO A 14 -32.40 62.22 -17.89
N SER A 15 -32.29 63.21 -16.99
CA SER A 15 -32.26 64.63 -17.32
C SER A 15 -30.85 65.19 -17.55
N ASP A 16 -29.79 64.42 -17.27
CA ASP A 16 -28.41 64.86 -17.41
C ASP A 16 -27.91 64.64 -18.85
N PHE A 17 -27.13 65.59 -19.36
CA PHE A 17 -26.36 65.39 -20.59
C PHE A 17 -25.07 64.63 -20.28
N TYR A 18 -24.86 63.50 -20.94
CA TYR A 18 -23.64 62.71 -20.76
C TYR A 18 -22.47 63.37 -21.48
N ASN A 19 -21.40 63.75 -20.74
CA ASN A 19 -20.23 64.39 -21.33
C ASN A 19 -19.18 63.34 -21.78
N ILE A 20 -18.31 63.75 -22.70
CA ILE A 20 -17.31 62.87 -23.33
C ILE A 20 -16.24 62.42 -22.34
N ALA A 21 -15.89 63.25 -21.35
CA ALA A 21 -14.90 62.89 -20.34
C ALA A 21 -15.37 61.69 -19.50
N ASP A 22 -16.64 61.71 -19.06
CA ASP A 22 -17.23 60.62 -18.29
C ASP A 22 -17.38 59.34 -19.14
N HIS A 23 -17.54 59.47 -20.46
CA HIS A 23 -17.50 58.32 -21.37
C HIS A 23 -16.10 57.70 -21.41
N ASN A 24 -15.07 58.52 -21.62
CA ASN A 24 -13.69 58.05 -21.70
C ASN A 24 -13.24 57.44 -20.36
N ASP A 25 -13.54 58.07 -19.23
CA ASP A 25 -13.22 57.54 -17.90
C ASP A 25 -13.87 56.17 -17.67
N ASN A 26 -15.13 56.00 -18.07
CA ASN A 26 -15.81 54.71 -17.96
C ASN A 26 -15.22 53.66 -18.89
N ALA A 27 -14.79 54.05 -20.10
CA ALA A 27 -14.14 53.16 -21.04
C ALA A 27 -12.80 52.64 -20.48
N ASP A 28 -11.99 53.52 -19.90
CA ASP A 28 -10.72 53.17 -19.25
C ASP A 28 -10.94 52.22 -18.06
N LEU A 29 -11.97 52.46 -17.24
CA LEU A 29 -12.33 51.56 -16.13
C LEU A 29 -12.76 50.17 -16.61
N ILE A 30 -13.57 50.11 -17.68
CA ILE A 30 -14.03 48.84 -18.25
C ILE A 30 -12.84 48.08 -18.84
N ASP A 31 -11.97 48.74 -19.60
CA ASP A 31 -10.78 48.12 -20.19
C ASP A 31 -9.85 47.55 -19.11
N ALA A 32 -9.60 48.32 -18.05
CA ALA A 32 -8.78 47.87 -16.93
C ALA A 32 -9.36 46.63 -16.22
N GLU A 33 -10.67 46.58 -15.97
CA GLU A 33 -11.28 45.41 -15.33
C GLU A 33 -11.36 44.21 -16.29
N LEU A 34 -11.60 44.43 -17.59
CA LEU A 34 -11.54 43.36 -18.59
C LEU A 34 -10.14 42.75 -18.64
N LYS A 35 -9.11 43.59 -18.63
CA LYS A 35 -7.72 43.15 -18.54
C LYS A 35 -7.47 42.35 -17.25
N ARG A 36 -7.94 42.84 -16.10
CA ARG A 36 -7.83 42.11 -14.83
C ARG A 36 -8.51 40.74 -14.87
N ILE A 37 -9.70 40.65 -15.46
CA ILE A 37 -10.41 39.38 -15.63
C ILE A 37 -9.62 38.45 -16.53
N ASP A 38 -9.07 38.94 -17.63
CA ASP A 38 -8.25 38.14 -18.55
C ASP A 38 -6.98 37.63 -17.85
N ASP A 39 -6.30 38.49 -17.09
CA ASP A 39 -5.14 38.14 -16.27
C ASP A 39 -5.46 37.14 -15.14
N LEU A 40 -6.74 36.93 -14.78
CA LEU A 40 -7.17 35.89 -13.82
C LEU A 40 -7.53 34.56 -14.49
N ARG A 41 -7.77 34.54 -15.79
CA ARG A 41 -8.13 33.32 -16.54
C ARG A 41 -6.91 32.41 -16.64
N GLY A 42 -7.04 31.14 -16.29
CA GLY A 42 -5.92 30.19 -16.45
C GLY A 42 -4.95 30.15 -15.26
N TYR A 43 -5.01 31.12 -14.34
CA TYR A 43 -4.07 31.22 -13.22
C TYR A 43 -4.50 30.44 -11.97
N ALA A 44 -3.53 30.10 -11.12
CA ALA A 44 -3.78 29.49 -9.83
C ALA A 44 -4.65 30.41 -8.95
N ASN A 45 -5.66 29.84 -8.28
CA ASN A 45 -6.68 30.58 -7.50
C ASN A 45 -7.48 31.63 -8.31
N GLY A 46 -7.40 31.62 -9.64
CA GLY A 46 -8.12 32.52 -10.54
C GLY A 46 -9.41 31.92 -11.11
N ILE A 47 -9.82 32.43 -12.27
CA ILE A 47 -11.00 31.95 -12.99
C ILE A 47 -10.63 30.67 -13.76
N ALA A 48 -11.37 29.61 -13.50
CA ALA A 48 -11.21 28.33 -14.18
C ALA A 48 -11.46 28.44 -15.69
N THR A 49 -10.62 27.80 -16.48
CA THR A 49 -10.72 27.76 -17.95
C THR A 49 -10.61 26.34 -18.44
N LEU A 50 -11.11 26.08 -19.65
CA LEU A 50 -11.00 24.78 -20.31
C LEU A 50 -9.94 24.81 -21.41
N ASP A 51 -9.22 23.70 -21.58
CA ASP A 51 -8.36 23.45 -22.74
C ASP A 51 -9.17 23.01 -23.97
N GLY A 52 -8.50 22.73 -25.08
CA GLY A 52 -9.13 22.25 -26.32
C GLY A 52 -9.91 20.93 -26.18
N ASN A 53 -9.66 20.17 -25.10
CA ASN A 53 -10.32 18.91 -24.78
C ASN A 53 -11.44 19.08 -23.74
N LYS A 54 -11.84 20.32 -23.44
CA LYS A 54 -12.87 20.64 -22.43
C LYS A 54 -12.47 20.22 -21.01
N LYS A 55 -11.18 20.15 -20.71
CA LYS A 55 -10.66 19.86 -19.36
C LYS A 55 -10.16 21.14 -18.71
N LEU A 56 -10.32 21.24 -17.39
CA LEU A 56 -9.82 22.39 -16.62
C LEU A 56 -8.30 22.55 -16.79
N VAL A 57 -7.85 23.74 -17.21
CA VAL A 57 -6.42 24.08 -17.36
C VAL A 57 -5.70 24.06 -16.02
N GLN A 58 -6.37 24.49 -14.95
CA GLN A 58 -5.84 24.54 -13.59
C GLN A 58 -5.85 23.16 -12.90
N LYS A 59 -6.35 22.10 -13.55
CA LYS A 59 -6.43 20.78 -12.93
C LYS A 59 -5.02 20.27 -12.67
N PRO A 60 -4.65 19.93 -11.41
CA PRO A 60 -3.36 19.33 -11.14
C PRO A 60 -3.20 18.01 -11.90
N THR A 61 -1.98 17.73 -12.32
CA THR A 61 -1.58 16.45 -12.88
C THR A 61 -1.47 15.40 -11.76
N PRO A 62 -1.52 14.10 -12.09
CA PRO A 62 -1.21 13.04 -11.13
C PRO A 62 0.14 13.24 -10.41
N ALA A 63 1.13 13.80 -11.11
CA ALA A 63 2.45 14.09 -10.54
C ALA A 63 2.37 15.20 -9.46
N ASP A 64 1.58 16.25 -9.69
CA ASP A 64 1.45 17.38 -8.76
C ASP A 64 0.88 16.98 -7.39
N ILE A 65 0.08 15.91 -7.35
CA ILE A 65 -0.54 15.40 -6.11
C ILE A 65 0.12 14.12 -5.58
N GLY A 66 1.21 13.66 -6.19
CA GLY A 66 1.86 12.40 -5.82
C GLY A 66 0.95 11.18 -5.98
N ALA A 67 0.04 11.20 -6.96
CA ALA A 67 -0.87 10.10 -7.22
C ALA A 67 -0.09 8.84 -7.63
N VAL A 68 -0.61 7.69 -7.20
CA VAL A 68 -0.07 6.39 -7.60
C VAL A 68 -0.41 6.15 -9.08
N PRO A 69 0.58 5.88 -9.95
CA PRO A 69 0.31 5.53 -11.34
C PRO A 69 -0.54 4.26 -11.43
N ASP A 70 -1.46 4.21 -12.39
CA ASP A 70 -2.30 3.04 -12.68
C ASP A 70 -1.50 1.83 -13.19
N SER A 71 -0.31 2.06 -13.74
CA SER A 71 0.65 1.04 -14.13
C SER A 71 1.41 0.40 -12.96
N ARG A 72 1.30 0.96 -11.75
CA ARG A 72 1.94 0.38 -10.57
C ARG A 72 1.23 -0.90 -10.16
N THR A 73 2.01 -1.94 -9.85
CA THR A 73 1.50 -3.24 -9.42
C THR A 73 2.13 -3.68 -8.10
N ILE A 74 1.42 -4.55 -7.37
CA ILE A 74 1.97 -5.35 -6.28
C ILE A 74 1.97 -6.80 -6.77
N ASN A 75 3.15 -7.41 -6.82
CA ASN A 75 3.36 -8.71 -7.46
C ASN A 75 2.60 -8.87 -8.80
N LYS A 76 2.82 -7.95 -9.74
CA LYS A 76 2.20 -7.96 -11.08
C LYS A 76 0.65 -7.83 -11.10
N LYS A 77 0.00 -7.63 -9.96
CA LYS A 77 -1.45 -7.37 -9.88
C LYS A 77 -1.73 -5.86 -9.82
N PRO A 78 -2.73 -5.34 -10.57
CA PRO A 78 -3.06 -3.91 -10.60
C PRO A 78 -3.69 -3.43 -9.29
N LEU A 79 -3.51 -2.14 -8.97
CA LEU A 79 -4.06 -1.50 -7.77
C LEU A 79 -5.51 -0.97 -7.95
N SER A 80 -6.20 -1.34 -9.02
CA SER A 80 -7.54 -0.85 -9.35
C SER A 80 -8.67 -1.53 -8.57
N SER A 81 -8.37 -2.56 -7.78
CA SER A 81 -9.32 -3.30 -6.93
C SER A 81 -8.62 -3.95 -5.73
N ASN A 82 -9.37 -4.67 -4.89
CA ASN A 82 -8.80 -5.46 -3.80
C ASN A 82 -7.79 -6.50 -4.33
N ILE A 83 -6.66 -6.64 -3.63
CA ILE A 83 -5.57 -7.54 -4.01
C ILE A 83 -5.56 -8.73 -3.04
N THR A 84 -5.83 -9.92 -3.58
CA THR A 84 -5.58 -11.18 -2.88
C THR A 84 -4.19 -11.69 -3.29
N LEU A 85 -3.33 -11.92 -2.30
CA LEU A 85 -1.99 -12.51 -2.48
C LEU A 85 -2.00 -13.95 -2.00
N THR A 86 -1.41 -14.84 -2.79
CA THR A 86 -1.07 -16.21 -2.37
C THR A 86 0.35 -16.27 -1.82
N ALA A 87 0.72 -17.41 -1.22
CA ALA A 87 2.11 -17.63 -0.82
C ALA A 87 3.08 -17.54 -2.01
N GLU A 88 2.68 -18.07 -3.17
CA GLU A 88 3.44 -17.98 -4.43
C GLU A 88 3.67 -16.53 -4.85
N ASP A 89 2.67 -15.66 -4.67
CA ASP A 89 2.78 -14.25 -5.06
C ASP A 89 3.92 -13.51 -4.33
N VAL A 90 4.33 -13.96 -3.15
CA VAL A 90 5.36 -13.31 -2.33
C VAL A 90 6.57 -14.20 -2.06
N ALA A 91 6.68 -15.33 -2.76
CA ALA A 91 7.68 -16.37 -2.48
C ALA A 91 7.71 -16.80 -1.00
N ALA A 92 6.53 -16.82 -0.36
CA ALA A 92 6.35 -17.40 0.96
C ALA A 92 6.13 -18.90 0.84
N LEU A 93 6.41 -19.62 1.93
CA LEU A 93 6.07 -21.04 2.05
C LEU A 93 4.55 -21.19 2.10
N SER A 94 4.00 -22.13 1.32
CA SER A 94 2.56 -22.40 1.40
C SER A 94 2.23 -23.17 2.68
N ASP A 95 0.98 -23.09 3.13
CA ASP A 95 0.52 -23.87 4.29
C ASP A 95 0.69 -25.37 4.05
N VAL A 96 0.51 -25.84 2.80
CA VAL A 96 0.70 -27.26 2.43
C VAL A 96 2.15 -27.67 2.65
N ASP A 97 3.10 -26.90 2.11
CA ASP A 97 4.53 -27.19 2.22
C ASP A 97 4.99 -27.10 3.69
N GLY A 98 4.45 -26.15 4.46
CA GLY A 98 4.73 -26.02 5.89
C GLY A 98 4.27 -27.24 6.69
N GLN A 99 3.11 -27.80 6.35
CA GLN A 99 2.59 -29.01 6.99
C GLN A 99 3.37 -30.27 6.57
N GLU A 100 3.82 -30.34 5.32
CA GLU A 100 4.70 -31.42 4.85
C GLU A 100 6.03 -31.40 5.60
N ILE A 101 6.69 -30.25 5.70
CA ILE A 101 7.94 -30.10 6.47
C ILE A 101 7.75 -30.48 7.95
N LYS A 102 6.62 -30.10 8.56
CA LYS A 102 6.32 -30.49 9.95
C LYS A 102 6.19 -32.01 10.09
N THR A 103 5.52 -32.64 9.13
CA THR A 103 5.35 -34.10 9.09
C THR A 103 6.70 -34.79 8.89
N ASP A 104 7.52 -34.31 7.96
CA ASP A 104 8.86 -34.83 7.71
C ASP A 104 9.74 -34.73 8.97
N LEU A 105 9.68 -33.61 9.69
CA LEU A 105 10.39 -33.45 10.96
C LEU A 105 9.92 -34.45 12.03
N GLU A 106 8.61 -34.68 12.13
CA GLU A 106 8.04 -35.67 13.05
C GLU A 106 8.44 -37.10 12.68
N THR A 107 8.48 -37.45 11.39
CA THR A 107 8.93 -38.78 10.94
C THR A 107 10.42 -38.99 11.20
N LEU A 108 11.27 -37.99 10.92
CA LEU A 108 12.70 -38.07 11.21
C LEU A 108 12.98 -38.21 12.70
N THR A 109 12.22 -37.51 13.54
CA THR A 109 12.31 -37.64 15.00
C THR A 109 11.96 -39.07 15.46
N GLN A 110 10.93 -39.68 14.88
CA GLN A 110 10.55 -41.06 15.20
C GLN A 110 11.50 -42.12 14.64
N GLN A 111 12.16 -41.84 13.51
CA GLN A 111 13.18 -42.72 12.93
C GLN A 111 14.51 -42.65 13.69
N SER A 112 14.72 -41.62 14.51
CA SER A 112 15.92 -41.54 15.35
C SER A 112 15.99 -42.74 16.30
N LEU A 113 17.18 -43.36 16.41
CA LEU A 113 17.38 -44.46 17.35
C LEU A 113 17.22 -43.96 18.78
N SER A 114 16.28 -44.55 19.51
CA SER A 114 16.12 -44.27 20.94
C SER A 114 17.39 -44.65 21.71
N VAL A 115 17.85 -43.78 22.61
CA VAL A 115 18.97 -44.08 23.52
C VAL A 115 18.41 -44.29 24.91
N LYS A 116 18.44 -45.53 25.42
CA LYS A 116 18.05 -45.85 26.80
C LYS A 116 19.30 -46.18 27.62
N THR A 117 19.60 -45.31 28.58
CA THR A 117 20.64 -45.56 29.58
C THR A 117 20.06 -46.24 30.81
N ASN A 118 20.84 -47.10 31.45
CA ASN A 118 20.51 -47.79 32.71
C ASN A 118 19.31 -48.74 32.56
N LEU A 119 19.44 -49.75 31.69
CA LEU A 119 18.58 -50.94 31.81
C LEU A 119 18.68 -51.44 33.26
N THR A 120 17.56 -51.43 33.96
CA THR A 120 17.49 -51.64 35.40
C THR A 120 17.65 -53.11 35.74
N THR A 121 16.59 -53.89 35.59
CA THR A 121 16.55 -55.35 35.79
C THR A 121 16.11 -56.09 34.54
N GLU A 122 15.98 -55.40 33.40
CA GLU A 122 15.60 -56.00 32.13
C GLU A 122 16.68 -56.97 31.62
N ASP A 123 16.23 -58.12 31.13
CA ASP A 123 17.01 -59.12 30.42
C ASP A 123 17.16 -58.70 28.94
N LEU A 124 18.36 -58.77 28.36
CA LEU A 124 18.62 -58.33 26.98
C LEU A 124 17.76 -59.07 25.94
N ASP A 125 17.42 -60.34 26.16
CA ASP A 125 16.56 -61.08 25.23
C ASP A 125 15.09 -60.58 25.24
N THR A 126 14.70 -59.84 26.28
CA THR A 126 13.35 -59.25 26.41
C THR A 126 13.25 -57.83 25.84
N VAL A 127 14.38 -57.20 25.49
CA VAL A 127 14.41 -55.85 24.92
C VAL A 127 14.11 -55.93 23.41
N GLN A 128 12.84 -55.78 23.05
CA GLN A 128 12.38 -55.92 21.65
C GLN A 128 12.32 -54.59 20.87
N THR A 129 12.57 -53.46 21.52
CA THR A 129 12.56 -52.14 20.88
C THR A 129 13.91 -51.82 20.25
N THR A 130 13.93 -51.43 18.97
CA THR A 130 15.17 -50.97 18.30
C THR A 130 15.70 -49.70 18.97
N GLY A 131 16.97 -49.70 19.35
CA GLY A 131 17.60 -48.57 20.04
C GLY A 131 19.06 -48.84 20.39
N ILE A 132 19.71 -47.81 20.90
CA ILE A 132 21.03 -47.90 21.53
C ILE A 132 20.81 -48.03 23.04
N TYR A 133 21.30 -49.12 23.62
CA TYR A 133 21.17 -49.41 25.04
C TYR A 133 22.52 -49.36 25.74
N ILE A 134 22.57 -48.65 26.86
CA ILE A 134 23.81 -48.45 27.63
C ILE A 134 23.58 -48.91 29.06
N GLN A 135 24.40 -49.87 29.53
CA GLN A 135 24.45 -50.30 30.92
C GLN A 135 25.63 -49.63 31.64
N ASN A 136 25.34 -48.65 32.50
CA ASN A 136 26.39 -47.93 33.24
C ASN A 136 26.77 -48.60 34.57
N TYR A 137 25.95 -49.53 35.07
CA TYR A 137 26.19 -50.23 36.33
C TYR A 137 26.61 -51.67 36.07
N THR A 138 27.86 -51.99 36.39
CA THR A 138 28.39 -53.36 36.22
C THR A 138 27.68 -54.38 37.11
N SER A 139 27.16 -53.96 38.26
CA SER A 139 26.27 -54.79 39.09
C SER A 139 25.02 -55.25 38.33
N ASN A 140 24.69 -54.53 37.24
CA ASN A 140 23.56 -54.83 36.38
C ASN A 140 23.90 -55.48 35.03
N ALA A 141 25.18 -55.68 34.73
CA ALA A 141 25.64 -56.42 33.55
C ALA A 141 25.93 -57.88 33.95
N THR A 142 24.87 -58.65 34.19
CA THR A 142 24.99 -60.04 34.68
C THR A 142 24.71 -61.05 33.58
N THR A 143 25.36 -62.22 33.64
CA THR A 143 25.11 -63.32 32.69
C THR A 143 23.66 -63.81 32.74
N ASP A 144 23.03 -63.78 33.92
CA ASP A 144 21.60 -64.09 34.10
C ASP A 144 20.65 -63.15 33.32
N ARG A 145 21.17 -62.03 32.81
CA ARG A 145 20.44 -61.07 31.97
C ARG A 145 20.98 -61.00 30.54
N HIS A 146 21.69 -62.05 30.14
CA HIS A 146 22.24 -62.25 28.81
C HIS A 146 23.27 -61.20 28.37
N TYR A 147 23.91 -60.52 29.33
CA TYR A 147 25.13 -59.76 29.06
C TYR A 147 26.29 -60.73 28.79
N ARG A 148 27.07 -60.46 27.73
CA ARG A 148 28.26 -61.23 27.34
C ARG A 148 29.54 -60.63 27.90
#